data_AF-A0A5J5PP49-F1
#
_entry.id   AF-A0A5J5PP49-F1
#
_cell.length_a   1.000
_cell.length_b   1.000
_cell.length_c   1.000
_cell.angle_alpha   90.00
_cell.angle_beta   90.00
_cell.angle_gamma   90.00
#
_symmetry.space_group_name_H-M   'P 1'
#
loop_
_entity.id
_entity.type
_entity.pdbx_description
1 polymer ?
#
loop_
_entity_poly.entity_id
_entity_poly.type
_entity_poly.pdbx_seq_one_letter_code
_entity_poly.pdbx_strand_id
1 'polypeptide(L)'
;MAVSDPTHQYLLQCLTQSIPTDIASSIIISKSNPPHTSVLRAYTRNARFNTSSTPKPVIIITPFPPPLFVPKSLGFNSKFVAAAMITKGYLMFLINPFLFSICLNLRSVSVNMADETAWVDAGATLGELFYNIWKNSKVHGFREGVCPTVGVGGH
;
A
#
# COMPACT_ATOMS: atom_id res chain seq x y z
N MET A 1 -4.22 -27.12 13.87
CA MET A 1 -3.18 -26.10 14.15
C MET A 1 -2.75 -25.55 12.80
N ALA A 2 -3.02 -24.27 12.51
CA ALA A 2 -2.68 -23.70 11.20
C ALA A 2 -1.16 -23.58 11.10
N VAL A 3 -0.56 -24.29 10.14
CA VAL A 3 0.87 -24.20 9.86
C VAL A 3 1.15 -22.78 9.35
N SER A 4 1.97 -22.03 10.08
CA SER A 4 2.40 -20.70 9.66
C SER A 4 3.21 -20.81 8.37
N ASP A 5 2.84 -20.03 7.36
CA ASP A 5 3.51 -19.99 6.06
C ASP A 5 5.02 -19.72 6.25
N PRO A 6 5.93 -20.54 5.68
CA PRO A 6 7.37 -20.32 5.81
C PRO A 6 7.82 -18.95 5.30
N THR A 7 7.10 -18.38 4.32
CA THR A 7 7.33 -17.02 3.82
C THR A 7 6.98 -15.96 4.87
N HIS A 8 5.94 -16.19 5.67
CA HIS A 8 5.54 -15.28 6.74
C HIS A 8 6.60 -15.23 7.85
N GLN A 9 7.09 -16.40 8.27
CA GLN A 9 8.13 -16.47 9.30
C GLN A 9 9.42 -15.79 8.85
N TYR A 10 9.84 -16.02 7.60
CA TYR A 10 11.04 -15.41 7.05
C TYR A 10 10.92 -13.88 6.92
N LEU A 11 9.78 -13.37 6.43
CA LEU A 11 9.53 -11.93 6.37
C LEU A 11 9.50 -11.28 7.74
N LEU A 12 8.84 -11.92 8.72
CA LEU A 12 8.81 -11.43 10.08
C LEU A 12 10.24 -11.32 10.64
N GLN A 13 11.05 -12.36 10.47
CA GLN A 13 12.44 -12.37 10.90
C GLN A 13 13.25 -11.23 10.24
N CYS A 14 13.12 -11.03 8.93
CA CYS A 14 13.79 -9.92 8.24
C CYS A 14 13.33 -8.55 8.74
N LEU A 15 12.02 -8.37 8.96
CA LEU A 15 11.46 -7.09 9.42
C LEU A 15 11.85 -6.78 10.86
N THR A 16 11.93 -7.78 11.72
CA THR A 16 12.39 -7.59 13.12
C THR A 16 13.83 -7.12 13.26
N GLN A 17 14.63 -7.17 12.19
CA GLN A 17 15.97 -6.58 12.18
C GLN A 17 15.96 -5.05 12.09
N SER A 18 14.88 -4.49 11.53
CA SER A 18 14.76 -3.06 11.24
C SER A 18 13.69 -2.37 12.10
N ILE A 19 12.68 -3.09 12.56
CA ILE A 19 11.55 -2.56 13.32
C ILE A 19 11.18 -3.46 14.51
N PRO A 20 10.55 -2.91 15.56
CA PRO A 20 10.02 -3.69 16.68
C PRO A 20 9.10 -4.83 16.25
N THR A 21 9.14 -5.95 16.99
CA THR A 21 8.42 -7.18 16.64
C THR A 21 6.90 -7.04 16.62
N ASP A 22 6.35 -6.24 17.54
CA ASP A 22 4.94 -5.88 17.59
C ASP A 22 4.52 -5.19 16.28
N ILE A 23 5.28 -4.19 15.83
CA ILE A 23 5.04 -3.48 14.58
C ILE A 23 5.20 -4.45 13.40
N ALA A 24 6.29 -5.22 13.34
CA ALA A 24 6.56 -6.18 12.28
C ALA A 24 5.43 -7.21 12.10
N SER A 25 4.88 -7.71 13.20
CA SER A 25 3.76 -8.67 13.17
C SER A 25 2.45 -8.01 12.71
N SER A 26 2.24 -6.74 13.03
CA SER A 26 1.01 -6.00 12.68
C SER A 26 0.94 -5.65 11.19
N ILE A 27 2.09 -5.44 10.54
CA ILE A 27 2.15 -5.03 9.12
C ILE A 27 2.10 -6.21 8.15
N ILE A 28 2.30 -7.45 8.62
CA ILE A 28 2.28 -8.65 7.78
C ILE A 28 0.91 -9.33 7.91
N ILE A 29 0.18 -9.41 6.79
CA ILE A 29 -1.12 -10.08 6.72
C ILE A 29 -0.98 -11.31 5.83
N SER A 30 -1.00 -12.50 6.45
CA SER A 30 -1.01 -13.77 5.73
C SER A 30 -2.41 -14.13 5.22
N LYS A 31 -2.50 -15.03 4.25
CA LYS A 31 -3.78 -15.57 3.76
C LYS A 31 -4.64 -16.23 4.85
N SER A 32 -4.03 -16.78 5.90
CA SER A 32 -4.75 -17.40 7.01
C SER A 32 -5.31 -16.39 8.01
N ASN A 33 -4.91 -15.12 7.94
CA ASN A 33 -5.39 -14.09 8.85
C ASN A 33 -6.82 -13.66 8.47
N PRO A 34 -7.73 -13.50 9.45
CA PRO A 34 -9.11 -13.04 9.20
C PRO A 34 -9.23 -11.76 8.34
N PRO A 35 -8.39 -10.70 8.53
CA PRO A 35 -8.52 -9.48 7.74
C PRO A 35 -8.02 -9.59 6.29
N HIS A 36 -7.39 -10.69 5.87
CA HIS A 36 -6.77 -10.78 4.54
C HIS A 36 -7.76 -10.52 3.40
N THR A 37 -8.91 -11.20 3.45
CA THR A 37 -9.91 -11.10 2.38
C THR A 37 -10.59 -9.73 2.38
N SER A 38 -10.88 -9.15 3.56
CA SER A 38 -11.50 -7.83 3.66
C SER A 38 -10.57 -6.73 3.17
N VAL A 39 -9.30 -6.76 3.56
CA VAL A 39 -8.28 -5.81 3.09
C VAL A 39 -8.16 -5.92 1.57
N LEU A 40 -7.97 -7.13 1.04
CA LEU A 40 -7.82 -7.29 -0.41
C LEU A 40 -9.04 -6.82 -1.21
N ARG A 41 -10.26 -7.10 -0.73
CA ARG A 41 -11.50 -6.65 -1.38
C ARG A 41 -11.70 -5.15 -1.30
N ALA A 42 -11.39 -4.52 -0.16
CA ALA A 42 -11.57 -3.09 0.04
C ALA A 42 -10.84 -2.24 -1.03
N TYR A 43 -9.76 -2.78 -1.60
CA TYR A 43 -8.93 -2.10 -2.58
C TYR A 43 -9.01 -2.71 -3.99
N THR A 44 -9.82 -3.75 -4.18
CA THR A 44 -10.12 -4.27 -5.52
C THR A 44 -11.18 -3.38 -6.18
N ARG A 45 -10.76 -2.44 -7.03
CA ARG A 45 -11.69 -1.52 -7.72
C ARG A 45 -12.28 -2.09 -9.01
N ASN A 46 -11.70 -3.15 -9.56
CA ASN A 46 -12.23 -3.83 -10.74
C ASN A 46 -12.76 -5.21 -10.36
N ALA A 47 -14.09 -5.38 -10.45
CA ALA A 47 -14.78 -6.62 -10.11
C ALA A 47 -14.29 -7.84 -10.92
N ARG A 48 -13.72 -7.63 -12.12
CA ARG A 48 -13.11 -8.71 -12.93
C ARG A 48 -12.01 -9.46 -12.19
N PHE A 49 -11.30 -8.80 -11.27
CA PHE A 49 -10.23 -9.40 -10.46
C PHE A 49 -10.71 -9.88 -9.08
N ASN A 50 -12.01 -9.79 -8.80
CA ASN A 50 -12.60 -10.25 -7.54
C ASN A 50 -13.32 -11.60 -7.67
N THR A 51 -12.78 -12.52 -8.47
CA THR A 51 -13.28 -13.89 -8.58
C THR A 51 -12.47 -14.86 -7.72
N SER A 52 -13.03 -16.03 -7.44
CA SER A 52 -12.31 -17.13 -6.76
C SER A 52 -11.19 -17.72 -7.63
N SER A 53 -11.33 -17.65 -8.96
CA SER A 53 -10.34 -18.13 -9.93
C SER A 53 -9.16 -17.18 -10.14
N THR A 54 -9.28 -15.91 -9.73
CA THR A 54 -8.18 -14.94 -9.84
C THR A 54 -7.12 -15.26 -8.78
N PRO A 55 -5.83 -15.42 -9.16
CA PRO A 55 -4.75 -15.61 -8.18
C PRO A 55 -4.73 -14.50 -7.14
N LYS A 56 -4.61 -14.88 -5.86
CA LYS A 56 -4.62 -13.96 -4.71
C LYS A 56 -3.22 -13.91 -4.07
N PRO A 57 -2.80 -12.76 -3.53
CA PRO A 57 -1.55 -12.64 -2.79
C PRO A 57 -1.48 -13.63 -1.63
N VAL A 58 -0.30 -14.23 -1.44
CA VAL A 58 -0.02 -15.09 -0.28
C VAL A 58 0.21 -14.22 0.96
N ILE A 59 0.87 -13.08 0.79
CA ILE A 59 1.16 -12.11 1.85
C ILE A 59 0.87 -10.69 1.38
N ILE A 60 0.22 -9.93 2.24
CA ILE A 60 -0.02 -8.48 2.12
C ILE A 60 0.82 -7.78 3.17
N ILE A 61 1.62 -6.78 2.77
CA ILE A 61 2.38 -5.91 3.69
C ILE A 61 1.73 -4.53 3.72
N THR A 62 1.40 -4.01 4.91
CA THR A 62 0.86 -2.65 5.09
C THR A 62 1.84 -1.79 5.91
N PRO A 63 2.82 -1.12 5.27
CA PRO A 63 3.89 -0.43 5.99
C PRO A 63 3.35 0.73 6.84
N PHE A 64 3.67 0.71 8.13
CA PHE A 64 3.53 1.82 9.07
C PHE A 64 4.41 1.57 10.31
N PRO A 65 5.26 2.52 10.76
CA PRO A 65 5.61 3.80 10.13
C PRO A 65 6.61 3.66 8.96
N PRO A 66 6.70 4.65 8.06
CA PRO A 66 7.73 4.68 7.01
C PRO A 66 9.10 5.09 7.58
N PRO A 67 10.22 4.74 6.92
CA PRO A 67 10.36 3.93 5.71
C PRO A 67 10.54 2.42 5.99
N LEU A 68 9.81 1.56 5.27
CA LEU A 68 10.04 0.11 5.29
C LEU A 68 11.09 -0.25 4.23
N PHE A 69 12.36 -0.35 4.63
CA PHE A 69 13.41 -0.90 3.77
C PHE A 69 13.31 -2.42 3.77
N VAL A 70 12.89 -3.00 2.63
CA VAL A 70 12.99 -4.45 2.42
C VAL A 70 14.45 -4.77 2.05
N PRO A 71 15.17 -5.60 2.83
CA PRO A 71 16.56 -5.93 2.54
C PRO A 71 16.71 -6.62 1.18
N LYS A 72 17.75 -6.24 0.41
CA LYS A 72 18.15 -6.95 -0.83
C LYS A 72 18.44 -8.45 -0.61
N SER A 73 18.72 -8.85 0.63
CA SER A 73 18.99 -10.25 1.02
C SER A 73 17.78 -11.17 0.88
N LEU A 74 16.59 -10.66 0.58
CA LEU A 74 15.41 -11.47 0.28
C LEU A 74 15.59 -12.35 -0.98
N GLY A 75 16.70 -12.26 -1.70
CA GLY A 75 17.09 -13.19 -2.79
C GLY A 75 16.15 -13.16 -4.00
N PHE A 76 15.10 -12.35 -3.95
CA PHE A 76 14.24 -12.06 -5.05
C PHE A 76 15.07 -11.31 -6.08
N ASN A 77 15.25 -11.90 -7.26
CA ASN A 77 15.71 -11.19 -8.45
C ASN A 77 14.82 -9.97 -8.58
N SER A 78 15.30 -8.83 -8.08
CA SER A 78 14.52 -7.62 -7.89
C SER A 78 14.38 -6.92 -9.23
N LYS A 79 13.74 -7.60 -10.20
CA LYS A 79 12.79 -6.90 -11.03
C LYS A 79 11.69 -6.50 -10.05
N PHE A 80 11.84 -5.31 -9.47
CA PHE A 80 10.72 -4.58 -8.91
C PHE A 80 9.75 -4.42 -10.08
N VAL A 81 8.91 -5.43 -10.30
CA VAL A 81 7.79 -5.26 -11.18
C VAL A 81 6.85 -4.48 -10.29
N ALA A 82 6.88 -3.16 -10.43
CA ALA A 82 5.73 -2.35 -10.09
C ALA A 82 4.59 -2.84 -10.99
N ALA A 83 4.01 -3.98 -10.64
CA ALA A 83 2.68 -4.33 -11.07
C ALA A 83 1.78 -3.43 -10.24
N ALA A 84 1.75 -2.15 -10.62
CA ALA A 84 0.50 -1.44 -10.59
C ALA A 84 -0.46 -2.36 -11.34
N MET A 85 -1.24 -3.16 -10.60
CA MET A 85 -2.57 -3.40 -11.12
C MET A 85 -3.13 -2.00 -11.24
N ILE A 86 -3.15 -1.50 -12.48
CA ILE A 86 -3.75 -0.23 -12.86
C ILE A 86 -5.25 -0.41 -12.59
N THR A 87 -5.60 -0.34 -11.32
CA THR A 87 -6.95 -0.14 -10.84
C THR A 87 -6.91 1.15 -10.07
N LYS A 88 -6.45 2.19 -10.78
CA LYS A 88 -6.70 3.61 -10.53
C LYS A 88 -6.77 3.90 -9.03
N GLY A 89 -5.64 3.73 -8.33
CA GLY A 89 -5.50 4.41 -7.06
C GLY A 89 -4.86 3.76 -5.84
N TYR A 90 -3.95 2.80 -5.93
CA TYR A 90 -3.06 2.48 -4.82
C TYR A 90 -1.74 1.96 -5.36
N LEU A 91 -0.61 2.33 -4.72
CA LEU A 91 0.68 1.70 -4.99
C LEU A 91 0.66 0.28 -4.45
N MET A 92 0.65 -0.67 -5.37
CA MET A 92 0.86 -2.10 -5.11
C MET A 92 2.23 -2.47 -5.68
N PHE A 93 3.14 -2.92 -4.82
CA PHE A 93 4.42 -3.46 -5.27
C PHE A 93 4.35 -4.99 -5.30
N LEU A 94 4.65 -5.57 -6.47
CA LEU A 94 4.85 -7.00 -6.61
C LEU A 94 6.34 -7.28 -6.45
N ILE A 95 6.73 -7.75 -5.26
CA ILE A 95 8.12 -8.09 -4.96
C ILE A 95 8.47 -9.47 -5.55
N ASN A 96 7.44 -10.32 -5.73
CA ASN A 96 7.45 -11.67 -6.31
C ASN A 96 6.00 -11.99 -6.74
N PRO A 97 5.70 -12.86 -7.72
CA PRO A 97 4.34 -13.28 -8.08
C PRO A 97 3.38 -13.62 -6.91
N PHE A 98 3.90 -13.88 -5.72
CA PHE A 98 3.14 -14.21 -4.52
C PHE A 98 3.15 -13.17 -3.38
N LEU A 99 3.91 -12.08 -3.51
CA LEU A 99 4.22 -11.15 -2.42
C LEU A 99 3.85 -9.71 -2.80
N PHE A 100 2.89 -9.15 -2.08
CA PHE A 100 2.30 -7.84 -2.38
C PHE A 100 2.48 -6.87 -1.21
N SER A 101 3.02 -5.68 -1.49
CA SER A 101 3.05 -4.57 -0.53
C SER A 101 2.04 -3.50 -0.92
N ILE A 102 1.25 -3.03 0.04
CA ILE A 102 0.19 -2.04 -0.13
C ILE A 102 0.41 -0.89 0.86
N CYS A 103 0.75 0.31 0.38
CA CYS A 103 1.01 1.50 1.20
C CYS A 103 -0.29 2.15 1.74
N LEU A 104 -1.12 1.39 2.46
CA LEU A 104 -2.47 1.82 2.86
C LEU A 104 -2.50 2.83 4.01
N ASN A 105 -1.52 2.78 4.89
CA ASN A 105 -1.51 3.57 6.12
C ASN A 105 -0.71 4.87 5.98
N LEU A 106 -0.09 5.09 4.82
CA LEU A 106 0.62 6.31 4.47
C LEU A 106 -0.32 7.19 3.66
N ARG A 107 -1.15 7.99 4.34
CA ARG A 107 -2.19 8.83 3.71
C ARG A 107 -2.12 10.30 4.17
N SER A 108 -1.01 10.72 4.75
CA SER A 108 -0.84 12.09 5.18
C SER A 108 -0.85 13.06 4.00
N VAL A 109 -1.52 14.20 4.18
CA VAL A 109 -1.52 15.31 3.24
C VAL A 109 -1.22 16.58 4.02
N SER A 110 -0.08 17.20 3.74
CA SER A 110 0.34 18.45 4.37
C SER A 110 0.45 19.53 3.32
N VAL A 111 -0.36 20.58 3.43
CA VAL A 111 -0.39 21.71 2.50
C VAL A 111 0.32 22.89 3.14
N ASN A 112 1.32 23.44 2.46
CA ASN A 112 1.99 24.67 2.84
C ASN A 112 1.53 25.78 1.89
N MET A 113 0.70 26.69 2.43
CA MET A 113 0.15 27.79 1.65
C MET A 113 1.14 28.94 1.43
N ALA A 114 2.20 29.07 2.24
CA ALA A 114 3.21 30.10 2.03
C ALA A 114 4.06 29.80 0.80
N ASP A 115 4.37 28.53 0.59
CA ASP A 115 5.18 28.05 -0.54
C ASP A 115 4.32 27.50 -1.69
N GLU A 116 3.00 27.51 -1.56
CA GLU A 116 2.04 26.90 -2.51
C GLU A 116 2.35 25.43 -2.86
N THR A 117 2.85 24.67 -1.88
CA THR A 117 3.24 23.25 -2.06
C THR A 117 2.40 22.31 -1.20
N ALA A 118 2.36 21.04 -1.60
CA ALA A 118 1.76 19.97 -0.79
C ALA A 118 2.64 18.73 -0.77
N TRP A 119 2.85 18.18 0.43
CA TRP A 119 3.45 16.87 0.64
C TRP A 119 2.33 15.84 0.82
N VAL A 120 2.37 14.79 0.00
CA VAL A 120 1.28 13.83 -0.12
C VAL A 120 1.85 12.43 -0.06
N ASP A 121 1.38 11.64 0.90
CA ASP A 121 1.80 10.25 0.98
C ASP A 121 1.21 9.42 -0.17
N ALA A 122 1.97 8.42 -0.58
CA ALA A 122 1.67 7.55 -1.71
C ALA A 122 0.32 6.80 -1.62
N GLY A 123 -0.22 6.60 -0.41
CA GLY A 123 -1.51 5.95 -0.17
C GLY A 123 -2.71 6.90 -0.09
N ALA A 124 -2.50 8.21 -0.07
CA ALA A 124 -3.58 9.19 -0.09
C ALA A 124 -4.31 9.19 -1.44
N THR A 125 -5.60 9.51 -1.46
CA THR A 125 -6.39 9.64 -2.69
C THR A 125 -6.45 11.09 -3.20
N LEU A 126 -6.75 11.27 -4.49
CA LEU A 126 -6.98 12.57 -5.11
C LEU A 126 -8.07 13.36 -4.38
N GLY A 127 -9.12 12.69 -3.91
CA GLY A 127 -10.15 13.30 -3.07
C GLY A 127 -9.60 13.84 -1.75
N GLU A 128 -8.71 13.10 -1.08
CA GLU A 128 -8.03 13.56 0.13
C GLU A 128 -7.10 14.74 -0.16
N LEU A 129 -6.36 14.70 -1.27
CA LEU A 129 -5.51 15.80 -1.72
C LEU A 129 -6.34 17.07 -1.97
N PHE A 130 -7.37 16.98 -2.82
CA PHE A 130 -8.22 18.11 -3.17
C PHE A 130 -8.96 18.67 -1.96
N TYR A 131 -9.45 17.80 -1.07
CA TYR A 131 -10.11 18.22 0.17
C TYR A 131 -9.16 19.02 1.06
N ASN A 132 -7.93 18.56 1.26
CA ASN A 132 -6.95 19.26 2.09
C ASN A 132 -6.54 20.60 1.48
N ILE A 133 -6.39 20.70 0.16
CA ILE A 133 -6.13 21.98 -0.51
C ILE A 133 -7.31 22.93 -0.30
N TRP A 134 -8.54 22.48 -0.56
CA TRP A 134 -9.75 23.29 -0.40
C TRP A 134 -9.98 23.74 1.05
N LYS A 135 -9.60 22.92 2.03
CA LYS A 135 -9.69 23.26 3.45
C LYS A 135 -8.78 24.43 3.81
N ASN A 136 -7.60 24.51 3.18
CA ASN A 136 -6.64 25.60 3.40
C ASN A 136 -6.93 26.85 2.55
N SER A 137 -7.45 26.68 1.33
CA SER A 137 -7.78 27.81 0.45
C SER A 137 -8.92 27.49 -0.52
N LYS A 138 -9.83 28.46 -0.70
CA LYS A 138 -10.98 28.36 -1.62
C LYS A 138 -10.66 28.72 -3.08
N VAL A 139 -9.46 29.23 -3.35
CA VAL A 139 -9.02 29.67 -4.69
C VAL A 139 -7.90 28.80 -5.25
N HIS A 140 -7.37 27.87 -4.45
CA HIS A 140 -6.29 26.98 -4.86
C HIS A 140 -6.86 25.63 -5.27
N GLY A 141 -6.20 25.01 -6.25
CA GLY A 141 -6.52 23.67 -6.72
C GLY A 141 -5.26 23.01 -7.25
N PHE A 142 -5.34 21.70 -7.50
CA PHE A 142 -4.24 20.93 -8.07
C PHE A 142 -4.75 20.17 -9.28
N ARG A 143 -3.97 20.19 -10.38
CA ARG A 143 -4.39 19.60 -11.65
C ARG A 143 -4.04 18.12 -11.67
N GLU A 144 -5.02 17.28 -11.36
CA GLU A 144 -4.93 15.83 -11.42
C GLU A 144 -6.23 15.23 -11.97
N GLY A 145 -6.30 13.90 -12.03
CA GLY A 145 -7.48 13.16 -12.45
C GLY A 145 -8.77 13.53 -11.70
N VAL A 146 -9.91 13.26 -12.37
CA VAL A 146 -11.24 13.63 -11.86
C VAL A 146 -11.77 12.64 -10.81
N CYS A 147 -11.23 11.43 -10.76
CA CYS A 147 -11.75 10.35 -9.92
C CYS A 147 -11.20 10.45 -8.47
N PRO A 148 -12.01 10.82 -7.46
CA PRO A 148 -11.51 11.15 -6.12
C PRO A 148 -11.00 9.95 -5.32
N THR A 149 -11.39 8.73 -5.71
CA THR A 149 -10.96 7.48 -5.06
C THR A 149 -9.64 6.95 -5.59
N VAL A 150 -9.03 7.64 -6.56
CA VAL A 150 -7.73 7.28 -7.11
C VAL A 150 -6.65 7.73 -6.14
N GLY A 151 -5.88 6.82 -5.57
CA GLY A 151 -4.61 7.06 -4.90
C GLY A 151 -3.59 7.76 -5.78
N VAL A 152 -2.92 8.73 -5.17
CA VAL A 152 -1.93 9.63 -5.76
C VAL A 152 -0.71 8.85 -6.26
N GLY A 153 -0.21 7.89 -5.49
CA GLY A 153 1.04 7.23 -5.83
C GLY A 153 1.00 6.31 -7.06
N GLY A 154 -0.20 5.95 -7.54
CA GLY A 154 -0.38 5.16 -8.76
C GLY A 154 -1.08 5.91 -9.90
N HIS A 155 -1.34 7.21 -9.74
CA HIS A 155 -1.80 8.08 -10.83
C HIS A 155 -0.62 8.45 -11.73
#